data_AF-W1YAM9-F1
#
_entry.id   AF-W1YAM9-F1
#
_cell.length_a   1.000
_cell.length_b   1.000
_cell.length_c   1.000
_cell.angle_alpha   90.00
_cell.angle_beta   90.00
_cell.angle_gamma   90.00
#
_symmetry.space_group_name_H-M   'P 1'
#
loop_
_entity.id
_entity.type
_entity.pdbx_description
1 polymer ?
#
loop_
_entity_poly.entity_id
_entity_poly.type
_entity_poly.pdbx_seq_one_letter_code
_entity_poly.pdbx_strand_id
1 'polypeptide(L)' 'FEEMNALQHFEAFCSVNGPQFYGLPVNDTFIELVREEQQVAESIALTDDTLVPFLAGETVRWSVKQ' A
#
# COMPACT_ATOMS: atom_id res chain seq x y z
N PHE A 1 1.47 -4.85 -9.76
CA PHE A 1 2.03 -3.89 -10.74
C PHE A 1 3.46 -4.24 -11.11
N GLU A 2 4.38 -4.38 -10.16
CA GLU A 2 5.76 -4.81 -10.44
C GLU A 2 5.83 -6.16 -11.16
N GLU A 3 5.13 -7.19 -10.66
CA GLU A 3 5.12 -8.52 -11.28
C GLU A 3 4.57 -8.54 -12.72
N MET A 4 3.77 -7.54 -13.07
CA MET A 4 3.20 -7.35 -14.42
C MET A 4 4.00 -6.34 -15.25
N ASN A 5 5.17 -5.90 -14.78
CA ASN A 5 5.99 -4.85 -15.39
C ASN A 5 5.19 -3.57 -15.74
N ALA A 6 4.36 -3.14 -14.80
CA ALA A 6 3.36 -2.09 -14.98
C ALA A 6 3.46 -0.95 -13.95
N LEU A 7 4.63 -0.75 -13.32
CA LEU A 7 4.82 0.27 -12.28
C LEU A 7 4.53 1.69 -12.77
N GLN A 8 4.72 1.96 -14.06
CA GLN A 8 4.37 3.24 -14.70
C GLN A 8 2.88 3.60 -14.61
N HIS A 9 2.00 2.65 -14.29
CA HIS A 9 0.56 2.88 -14.13
C HIS A 9 0.12 2.94 -12.66
N PHE A 10 1.04 2.72 -11.72
CA PHE A 10 0.70 2.56 -10.31
C PHE A 10 0.20 3.86 -9.66
N GLU A 11 0.87 5.00 -9.89
CA GLU A 11 0.45 6.31 -9.38
C GLU A 11 -0.95 6.70 -9.89
N ALA A 12 -1.18 6.52 -11.19
CA ALA A 12 -2.48 6.83 -11.78
C ALA A 12 -3.60 6.01 -11.13
N PHE A 13 -3.36 4.72 -10.88
CA PHE A 13 -4.29 3.82 -10.20
C PHE A 13 -4.56 4.23 -8.74
N CYS A 14 -3.52 4.54 -7.97
CA CYS A 14 -3.65 4.83 -6.54
C CYS A 14 -4.12 6.26 -6.23
N SER A 15 -3.81 7.24 -7.07
CA SER A 15 -3.86 8.65 -6.68
C SER A 15 -4.57 9.58 -7.67
N VAL A 16 -4.72 9.22 -8.95
CA VAL A 16 -5.26 10.13 -9.97
C VAL A 16 -6.64 9.72 -10.46
N ASN A 17 -6.81 8.45 -10.85
CA ASN A 17 -8.01 7.98 -11.55
C ASN A 17 -9.27 8.11 -10.69
N GLY A 18 -9.17 7.86 -9.38
CA GLY A 18 -10.26 8.03 -8.43
C GLY A 18 -10.72 9.49 -8.33
N PRO A 19 -9.86 10.43 -7.87
CA PRO A 19 -10.22 11.85 -7.80
C PRO A 19 -10.77 12.41 -9.12
N GLN A 20 -10.16 12.06 -10.26
CA GLN A 20 -10.65 12.48 -11.57
C GLN A 20 -12.07 11.97 -11.86
N PHE A 21 -12.37 10.70 -11.56
CA PHE A 21 -13.70 10.13 -11.76
C PHE A 21 -14.75 10.79 -10.86
N TYR A 22 -14.39 11.10 -9.61
CA TYR A 22 -15.29 11.70 -8.63
C TYR A 22 -15.34 13.24 -8.67
N GLY A 23 -14.57 13.90 -9.54
CA GLY A 23 -14.49 15.35 -9.61
C GLY A 23 -13.86 16.00 -8.37
N LEU A 24 -12.95 15.29 -7.70
CA LEU A 24 -12.20 15.75 -6.53
C LEU A 24 -10.76 16.15 -6.94
N PRO A 25 -10.10 17.05 -6.20
CA PRO A 25 -8.70 17.39 -6.45
C PRO A 25 -7.78 16.19 -6.18
N VAL A 26 -6.72 16.08 -6.97
CA VAL A 26 -5.60 15.17 -6.67
C VAL A 26 -4.79 15.75 -5.52
N ASN A 27 -4.30 14.88 -4.62
CA ASN A 27 -3.44 15.31 -3.52
C ASN A 27 -2.15 15.98 -4.05
N ASP A 28 -1.63 16.96 -3.31
CA ASP A 28 -0.41 17.70 -3.62
C ASP A 28 0.82 17.24 -2.82
N THR A 29 0.64 16.24 -1.96
CA THR A 29 1.70 15.60 -1.15
C THR A 29 2.09 14.23 -1.70
N PHE A 30 3.29 13.77 -1.34
CA PHE A 30 3.85 12.51 -1.83
C PHE A 30 4.17 11.55 -0.68
N ILE A 31 4.15 10.25 -1.01
CA ILE A 31 4.75 9.18 -0.20
C ILE A 31 5.81 8.46 -1.04
N GLU A 32 6.80 7.86 -0.38
CA GLU A 32 7.84 7.08 -1.05
C GLU A 32 7.65 5.59 -0.73
N LEU A 33 7.64 4.74 -1.77
CA LEU A 33 7.73 3.29 -1.60
C LEU A 33 9.19 2.86 -1.75
N VAL A 34 9.68 2.06 -0.81
CA VAL A 34 11.01 1.46 -0.84
C VAL A 34 10.88 -0.04 -1.06
N ARG A 35 11.76 -0.58 -1.91
CA ARG A 35 11.84 -2.03 -2.15
C ARG A 35 12.70 -2.68 -1.09
N GLU A 36 12.16 -2.73 0.11
CA GLU A 36 12.75 -3.36 1.29
C GLU A 36 11.81 -4.47 1.76
N GLU A 37 12.36 -5.67 1.95
CA GLU A 37 11.56 -6.79 2.43
C GLU A 37 11.15 -6.56 3.88
N GLN A 38 9.84 -6.69 4.15
CA GLN A 38 9.30 -6.59 5.51
C GLN A 38 8.39 -7.78 5.81
N GLN A 39 8.47 -8.25 7.05
CA GLN A 39 7.59 -9.28 7.59
C GLN A 39 6.29 -8.65 8.08
N VAL A 40 5.15 -9.16 7.59
CA VAL A 40 3.83 -8.74 8.06
C VAL A 40 3.54 -9.45 9.39
N ALA A 41 3.09 -8.68 10.39
CA ALA A 41 2.75 -9.24 11.70
C ALA A 41 1.67 -10.33 11.59
N GLU A 42 1.83 -11.41 12.36
CA GLU A 42 0.87 -12.52 12.45
C GLU A 42 -0.51 -12.06 12.94
N SER A 43 -0.52 -11.08 13.84
CA SER A 43 -1.73 -10.46 14.34
C SER A 43 -1.48 -9.03 14.81
N ILE A 44 -2.56 -8.25 14.83
CA ILE A 44 -2.62 -6.91 15.40
C ILE A 44 -3.50 -7.00 16.65
N ALA A 45 -2.93 -6.66 17.80
CA ALA A 45 -3.65 -6.69 19.07
C ALA A 45 -4.70 -5.58 19.13
N LEU A 46 -5.90 -5.95 19.57
CA LEU A 46 -6.93 -5.04 20.05
C LEU A 46 -7.01 -5.16 21.59
N THR A 47 -7.82 -4.31 22.23
CA THR A 47 -7.99 -4.33 23.69
C THR A 47 -8.42 -5.70 24.21
N ASP A 48 -9.38 -6.34 23.52
CA ASP A 48 -10.03 -7.58 23.98
C ASP A 48 -9.96 -8.72 22.94
N ASP A 49 -9.27 -8.51 21.81
CA ASP A 49 -9.20 -9.49 20.71
C ASP A 49 -7.96 -9.25 19.82
N THR A 50 -7.86 -9.98 18.71
CA THR A 50 -6.80 -9.84 17.71
C THR A 50 -7.38 -9.79 16.30
N LEU A 51 -6.74 -8.99 15.43
CA LEU A 51 -7.01 -9.00 13.99
C LEU A 51 -5.89 -9.74 13.27
N VAL A 52 -6.25 -10.61 12.35
CA VAL A 52 -5.29 -11.21 11.42
C VAL A 52 -5.25 -10.34 10.16
N PRO A 53 -4.14 -9.61 9.89
CA PRO A 53 -4.05 -8.77 8.69
C PRO A 53 -3.96 -9.62 7.42
N PHE A 54 -4.24 -9.00 6.27
CA PHE A 54 -3.96 -9.63 4.99
C PHE A 54 -2.44 -9.87 4.87
N LEU A 55 -2.06 -11.07 4.41
CA LEU A 55 -0.67 -11.54 4.32
C LEU A 55 0.04 -11.71 5.69
N ALA A 56 -0.69 -11.96 6.78
CA ALA A 56 -0.09 -12.29 8.08
C ALA A 56 1.00 -13.38 7.98
N GLY A 57 2.17 -13.12 8.56
CA GLY A 57 3.33 -14.04 8.55
C GLY A 57 4.12 -14.09 7.24
N GLU A 58 3.65 -13.42 6.19
CA GLU A 58 4.33 -13.39 4.89
C GLU A 58 5.33 -12.24 4.79
N THR A 59 6.35 -12.43 3.93
CA THR A 59 7.28 -11.36 3.56
C THR A 59 6.77 -10.59 2.33
N VAL A 60 6.61 -9.27 2.48
CA VAL A 60 6.26 -8.36 1.37
C VAL A 60 7.50 -7.64 0.86
N ARG A 61 7.55 -7.34 -0.45
CA ARG A 61 8.73 -6.76 -1.13
C ARG A 61 8.81 -5.23 -1.08
N TRP A 62 7.70 -4.57 -0.77
CA TRP A 62 7.58 -3.12 -0.83
C TRP A 62 6.96 -2.59 0.46
N SER A 63 7.50 -1.47 0.90
CA SER A 63 7.10 -0.80 2.13
C SER A 63 7.03 0.69 1.93
N VAL A 64 6.15 1.34 2.68
CA VAL A 64 6.14 2.81 2.75
C VAL A 64 7.32 3.25 3.59
N LYS A 65 8.10 4.20 3.09
CA LYS A 65 9.20 4.79 3.85
C LYS A 65 8.66 5.47 5.10
N GLN A 66 9.17 5.04 6.27
CA GLN A 66 8.86 5.61 7.59
C GLN A 66 9.44 7.00 7.76
#